data_AF-Q6LI56-F1
#
_entry.id   AF-Q6LI56-F1
#
_cell.length_a   1.000
_cell.length_b   1.000
_cell.length_c   1.000
_cell.angle_alpha   90.00
_cell.angle_beta   90.00
_cell.angle_gamma   90.00
#
_symmetry.space_group_name_H-M   'P 1'
#
loop_
_entity.id
_entity.type
_entity.pdbx_description
1 polymer ?
#
loop_
_entity_poly.entity_id
_entity_poly.type
_entity_poly.pdbx_seq_one_letter_code
_entity_poly.pdbx_strand_id
1 'polypeptide(L)'
;MGFLNKISIKSRLFLLVGLPLLFMSVFAGLEIKKLYGEVQSLNLLNARIELLKEQYVISSQVHTLKTEKLVGDIESNELNALSEAINRAFLLLPSAFSQSEKEGAENILKEMGEAKVELLSTSKEDLKDWSVWFDDLVSQFLITFEKNRVSTGNIDIEKNTEVLYQLQWLSFWAQEENWFIHQYKETNNNEFKQLLSTVIERQQLFIDRFIAISASPKQIDLLLKTFANPAFADSYKLREGILTEIMEESEIATGLQAFNDRFTLIQQVVQEVSISLVDDIKTTTTEIKTLMSVYLAAILLSMIIMCYLGTNLSRRILFYLSRVSKRCQN
;
A
#
# COMPACT_ATOMS: atom_id res chain seq x y z
N MET A 1 -54.20 -14.86 18.56
CA MET A 1 -54.78 -13.64 17.94
C MET A 1 -55.44 -12.64 18.93
N GLY A 2 -55.14 -12.68 20.25
CA GLY A 2 -55.82 -11.82 21.25
C GLY A 2 -55.11 -10.51 21.62
N PHE A 3 -53.82 -10.36 21.31
CA PHE A 3 -53.01 -9.17 21.67
C PHE A 3 -53.30 -7.98 20.74
N LEU A 4 -53.40 -8.26 19.43
CA LEU A 4 -54.05 -7.47 18.37
C LEU A 4 -55.18 -6.61 18.92
N ASN A 5 -56.24 -7.28 19.40
CA ASN A 5 -57.51 -6.63 19.72
C ASN A 5 -57.53 -5.72 20.95
N LYS A 6 -56.52 -5.80 21.83
CA LYS A 6 -56.42 -4.93 23.02
C LYS A 6 -55.70 -3.60 22.75
N ILE A 7 -55.03 -3.49 21.60
CA ILE A 7 -54.27 -2.30 21.23
C ILE A 7 -55.17 -1.31 20.49
N SER A 8 -55.16 -0.05 20.92
CA SER A 8 -55.86 1.06 20.26
C SER A 8 -55.52 1.13 18.77
N ILE A 9 -56.51 1.43 17.94
CA ILE A 9 -56.35 1.59 16.49
C ILE A 9 -55.20 2.57 16.15
N LYS A 10 -55.00 3.61 16.97
CA LYS A 10 -53.88 4.56 16.82
C LYS A 10 -52.53 3.87 16.93
N SER A 11 -52.34 3.02 17.93
CA SER A 11 -51.08 2.32 18.17
C SER A 11 -50.78 1.26 17.11
N ARG A 12 -51.79 0.56 16.58
CA ARG A 12 -51.60 -0.37 15.44
C ARG A 12 -51.12 0.35 14.17
N LEU A 13 -51.67 1.54 13.92
CA LEU A 13 -51.33 2.39 12.77
C LEU A 13 -49.90 2.93 12.89
N PHE A 14 -49.47 3.33 14.10
CA PHE A 14 -48.08 3.66 14.38
C PHE A 14 -47.13 2.47 14.21
N LEU A 15 -47.52 1.27 14.64
CA LEU A 15 -46.71 0.05 14.52
C LEU A 15 -46.52 -0.36 13.05
N LEU A 16 -47.57 -0.22 12.22
CA LEU A 16 -47.54 -0.53 10.79
C LEU A 16 -46.54 0.33 10.01
N VAL A 17 -46.34 1.58 10.42
CA VAL A 17 -45.45 2.54 9.75
C VAL A 17 -44.06 2.56 10.41
N GLY A 18 -44.00 2.52 11.74
CA GLY A 18 -42.76 2.64 12.50
C GLY A 18 -41.87 1.42 12.42
N LEU A 19 -42.44 0.21 12.36
CA LEU A 19 -41.66 -1.03 12.34
C LEU A 19 -40.86 -1.21 11.04
N PRO A 20 -41.44 -1.04 9.83
CA PRO A 20 -40.66 -1.06 8.59
C PRO A 20 -39.56 0.02 8.53
N LEU A 21 -39.85 1.22 9.03
CA LEU A 21 -38.86 2.30 9.10
C LEU A 21 -37.70 1.95 10.03
N LEU A 22 -37.99 1.36 11.19
CA LEU A 22 -36.96 0.89 12.12
C LEU A 22 -36.07 -0.15 11.43
N PHE A 23 -36.64 -1.16 10.78
CA PHE A 23 -35.87 -2.17 10.06
C PHE A 23 -34.98 -1.55 8.97
N MET A 24 -35.54 -0.70 8.10
CA MET A 24 -34.74 -0.02 7.07
C MET A 24 -33.59 0.81 7.67
N SER A 25 -33.86 1.50 8.79
CA SER A 25 -32.86 2.36 9.44
C SER A 25 -31.73 1.52 10.04
N VAL A 26 -32.04 0.37 10.65
CA VAL A 26 -31.05 -0.56 11.18
C VAL A 26 -30.19 -1.14 10.06
N PHE A 27 -30.79 -1.66 8.98
CA PHE A 27 -30.04 -2.25 7.87
C PHE A 27 -29.14 -1.23 7.17
N ALA A 28 -29.66 -0.04 6.89
CA ALA A 28 -28.86 0.99 6.27
C ALA A 28 -27.77 1.52 7.21
N GLY A 29 -28.02 1.58 8.52
CA GLY A 29 -26.98 1.88 9.52
C GLY A 29 -25.86 0.84 9.54
N LEU A 30 -26.19 -0.45 9.42
CA LEU A 30 -25.20 -1.52 9.31
C LEU A 30 -24.37 -1.40 8.03
N GLU A 31 -25.02 -1.11 6.90
CA GLU A 31 -24.32 -0.95 5.61
C GLU A 31 -23.41 0.29 5.63
N ILE A 32 -23.90 1.43 6.13
CA ILE A 32 -23.08 2.64 6.29
C ILE A 32 -21.88 2.38 7.20
N LYS A 33 -22.05 1.61 8.29
CA LYS A 33 -20.94 1.23 9.16
C LYS A 33 -19.90 0.39 8.43
N LYS A 34 -20.32 -0.55 7.59
CA LYS A 34 -19.42 -1.36 6.75
C LYS A 34 -18.66 -0.48 5.76
N LEU A 35 -19.36 0.36 5.00
CA LEU A 35 -18.77 1.30 4.03
C LEU A 35 -17.78 2.27 4.68
N TYR A 36 -18.09 2.73 5.90
CA TYR A 36 -17.18 3.56 6.67
C TYR A 36 -15.89 2.82 7.04
N GLY A 37 -15.99 1.54 7.42
CA GLY A 37 -14.82 0.69 7.65
C GLY A 37 -13.95 0.52 6.42
N GLU A 38 -14.56 0.29 5.24
CA GLU A 38 -13.83 0.21 3.97
C GLU A 38 -13.07 1.51 3.66
N VAL A 39 -13.69 2.68 3.89
CA VAL A 39 -13.01 3.99 3.75
C VAL A 39 -11.83 4.13 4.72
N GLN A 40 -11.95 3.66 5.95
CA GLN A 40 -10.84 3.69 6.90
C GLN A 40 -9.68 2.79 6.45
N SER A 41 -9.97 1.57 6.00
CA SER A 41 -8.97 0.66 5.43
C SER A 41 -8.27 1.26 4.21
N LEU A 42 -9.01 1.91 3.31
CA LEU A 42 -8.45 2.57 2.13
C LEU A 42 -7.54 3.75 2.51
N ASN A 43 -7.93 4.56 3.49
CA ASN A 43 -7.07 5.65 3.98
C ASN A 43 -5.78 5.13 4.63
N LEU A 44 -5.88 4.05 5.42
CA LEU A 44 -4.72 3.40 6.03
C LEU A 44 -3.78 2.84 4.96
N LEU A 45 -4.34 2.19 3.93
CA LEU A 45 -3.56 1.70 2.79
C LEU A 45 -2.87 2.85 2.03
N ASN A 46 -3.55 3.98 1.81
CA ASN A 46 -2.94 5.15 1.16
C ASN A 46 -1.73 5.67 1.96
N ALA A 47 -1.88 5.86 3.27
CA ALA A 47 -0.77 6.28 4.14
C ALA A 47 0.39 5.27 4.13
N ARG A 48 0.07 3.98 4.02
CA ARG A 48 1.07 2.92 3.90
C ARG A 48 1.83 2.95 2.58
N ILE A 49 1.17 3.25 1.47
CA ILE A 49 1.84 3.43 0.18
C ILE A 49 2.77 4.65 0.21
N GLU A 50 2.34 5.74 0.86
CA GLU A 50 3.20 6.90 1.10
C GLU A 50 4.43 6.54 1.93
N LEU A 51 4.26 5.72 2.97
CA LEU A 51 5.36 5.24 3.80
C LEU A 51 6.30 4.29 3.03
N LEU A 52 5.78 3.40 2.19
CA LEU A 52 6.60 2.57 1.28
C LEU A 52 7.47 3.42 0.35
N LYS A 53 6.93 4.54 -0.12
CA LYS A 53 7.68 5.48 -0.96
C LYS A 53 8.86 6.09 -0.19
N GLU A 54 8.65 6.51 1.06
CA GLU A 54 9.77 7.00 1.89
C GLU A 54 10.77 5.88 2.20
N GLN A 55 10.30 4.65 2.44
CA GLN A 55 11.19 3.50 2.63
C GLN A 55 12.08 3.23 1.41
N TYR A 56 11.50 3.32 0.23
CA TYR A 56 12.26 3.24 -1.00
C TYR A 56 13.29 4.37 -1.12
N VAL A 57 12.94 5.61 -0.75
CA VAL A 57 13.89 6.74 -0.71
C VAL A 57 15.03 6.45 0.26
N ILE A 58 14.74 5.95 1.47
CA ILE A 58 15.75 5.54 2.45
C ILE A 58 16.73 4.54 1.82
N SER A 59 16.20 3.44 1.25
CA SER A 59 17.01 2.40 0.60
C SER A 59 17.89 2.97 -0.52
N SER A 60 17.33 3.82 -1.39
CA SER A 60 18.07 4.43 -2.48
C SER A 60 19.16 5.39 -1.99
N GLN A 61 18.89 6.20 -0.97
CA GLN A 61 19.89 7.12 -0.41
C GLN A 61 21.04 6.36 0.25
N VAL A 62 20.72 5.31 1.00
CA VAL A 62 21.72 4.42 1.61
C VAL A 62 22.59 3.77 0.55
N HIS A 63 21.98 3.27 -0.53
CA HIS A 63 22.71 2.69 -1.65
C HIS A 63 23.70 3.70 -2.26
N THR A 64 23.26 4.93 -2.54
CA THR A 64 24.13 6.00 -3.04
C THR A 64 25.28 6.28 -2.06
N LEU A 65 24.97 6.51 -0.78
CA LEU A 65 25.97 6.84 0.23
C LEU A 65 27.00 5.73 0.43
N LYS A 66 26.58 4.44 0.44
CA LYS A 66 27.53 3.32 0.55
C LYS A 66 28.40 3.17 -0.69
N THR A 67 27.88 3.43 -1.89
CA THR A 67 28.69 3.42 -3.12
C THR A 67 29.69 4.59 -3.18
N GLU A 68 29.31 5.78 -2.71
CA GLU A 68 30.20 6.94 -2.62
C GLU A 68 31.29 6.71 -1.57
N LYS A 69 30.90 6.21 -0.38
CA LYS A 69 31.82 5.86 0.72
C LYS A 69 32.83 4.78 0.33
N LEU A 70 32.48 3.90 -0.61
CA LEU A 70 33.37 2.87 -1.11
C LEU A 70 34.54 3.45 -1.93
N VAL A 71 34.30 4.56 -2.64
CA VAL A 71 35.28 5.21 -3.53
C VAL A 71 36.04 6.32 -2.81
N GLY A 72 35.41 7.03 -1.88
CA GLY A 72 36.01 8.12 -1.12
C GLY A 72 35.28 8.38 0.20
N ASP A 73 35.69 9.41 0.93
CA ASP A 73 34.94 9.84 2.12
C ASP A 73 33.71 10.66 1.74
N ILE A 74 32.66 10.52 2.55
CA ILE A 74 31.42 11.30 2.46
C ILE A 74 31.38 12.37 3.55
N GLU A 75 30.70 13.47 3.26
CA GLU A 75 30.48 14.59 4.18
C GLU A 75 29.15 14.47 4.93
N SER A 76 29.02 15.16 6.06
CA SER A 76 27.83 15.09 6.91
C SER A 76 26.56 15.67 6.27
N ASN A 77 26.72 16.63 5.35
CA ASN A 77 25.64 17.24 4.57
C ASN A 77 24.99 16.23 3.59
N GLU A 78 25.72 15.22 3.13
CA GLU A 78 25.20 14.18 2.22
C GLU A 78 24.18 13.27 2.94
N LEU A 79 24.23 13.18 4.27
CA LEU A 79 23.25 12.46 5.10
C LEU A 79 21.92 13.19 5.28
N ASN A 80 21.77 14.43 4.80
CA ASN A 80 20.56 15.23 5.02
C ASN A 80 19.33 14.61 4.36
N ALA A 81 19.46 14.17 3.10
CA ALA A 81 18.34 13.56 2.37
C ALA A 81 17.85 12.28 3.04
N LEU A 82 18.78 11.43 3.50
CA LEU A 82 18.45 10.24 4.29
C LEU A 82 17.79 10.59 5.62
N SER A 83 18.30 11.63 6.32
CA SER A 83 17.70 12.11 7.57
C SER A 83 16.27 12.60 7.38
N GLU A 84 16.01 13.36 6.32
CA GLU A 84 14.67 13.80 5.99
C GLU A 84 13.72 12.64 5.66
N ALA A 85 14.19 11.65 4.90
CA ALA A 85 13.39 10.48 4.54
C ALA A 85 13.01 9.65 5.79
N ILE A 86 13.96 9.41 6.70
CA ILE A 86 13.70 8.73 7.98
C ILE A 86 12.69 9.54 8.82
N ASN A 87 12.86 10.86 8.90
CA ASN A 87 11.92 11.72 9.64
C ASN A 87 10.51 11.71 9.03
N ARG A 88 10.39 11.76 7.70
CA ARG A 88 9.11 11.64 7.00
C ARG A 88 8.47 10.28 7.25
N ALA A 89 9.25 9.20 7.24
CA ALA A 89 8.78 7.87 7.59
C ALA A 89 8.21 7.81 9.02
N PHE A 90 8.89 8.38 10.01
CA PHE A 90 8.37 8.49 11.38
C PHE A 90 7.04 9.23 11.47
N LEU A 91 6.87 10.31 10.71
CA LEU A 91 5.63 11.09 10.70
C LEU A 91 4.45 10.33 10.08
N LEU A 92 4.72 9.43 9.13
CA LEU A 92 3.69 8.65 8.44
C LEU A 92 3.26 7.39 9.22
N LEU A 93 4.10 6.86 10.11
CA LEU A 93 3.84 5.65 10.88
C LEU A 93 2.46 5.59 11.56
N PRO A 94 1.99 6.63 12.29
CA PRO A 94 0.71 6.58 12.99
C PRO A 94 -0.50 6.40 12.06
N SER A 95 -0.37 6.80 10.79
CA SER A 95 -1.44 6.70 9.79
C SER A 95 -1.35 5.43 8.95
N ALA A 96 -0.15 4.85 8.83
CA ALA A 96 0.13 3.68 7.99
C ALA A 96 -0.03 2.33 8.72
N PHE A 97 0.04 2.34 10.06
CA PHE A 97 0.03 1.13 10.89
C PHE A 97 -0.91 1.28 12.09
N SER A 98 -1.49 0.16 12.52
CA SER A 98 -2.18 0.07 13.80
C SER A 98 -1.18 0.20 14.96
N GLN A 99 -1.69 0.48 16.16
CA GLN A 99 -0.84 0.72 17.33
C GLN A 99 0.14 -0.44 17.63
N SER A 100 -0.27 -1.70 17.45
CA SER A 100 0.59 -2.86 17.70
C SER A 100 1.66 -3.07 16.62
N GLU A 101 1.37 -2.68 15.38
CA GLU A 101 2.31 -2.79 14.25
C GLU A 101 3.35 -1.65 14.29
N LYS A 102 2.93 -0.49 14.79
CA LYS A 102 3.72 0.73 14.87
C LYS A 102 4.99 0.57 15.69
N GLU A 103 4.94 -0.09 16.84
CA GLU A 103 6.09 -0.20 17.75
C GLU A 103 7.30 -0.90 17.10
N GLY A 104 7.06 -1.98 16.36
CA GLY A 104 8.12 -2.68 15.63
C GLY A 104 8.74 -1.81 14.53
N ALA A 105 7.90 -1.16 13.72
CA ALA A 105 8.34 -0.25 12.67
C ALA A 105 9.10 0.98 13.22
N GLU A 106 8.65 1.54 14.34
CA GLU A 106 9.34 2.65 15.01
C GLU A 106 10.75 2.27 15.46
N ASN A 107 10.94 1.06 16.00
CA ASN A 107 12.25 0.60 16.42
C ASN A 107 13.20 0.42 15.23
N ILE A 108 12.72 -0.18 14.14
CA ILE A 108 13.51 -0.31 12.91
C ILE A 108 13.95 1.06 12.39
N LEU A 109 13.06 2.06 12.34
CA LEU A 109 13.42 3.41 11.90
C LEU A 109 14.40 4.11 12.86
N LYS A 110 14.36 3.82 14.16
CA LYS A 110 15.34 4.35 15.13
C LYS A 110 16.72 3.74 14.86
N GLU A 111 16.78 2.43 14.68
CA GLU A 111 18.01 1.70 14.34
C GLU A 111 18.59 2.19 13.00
N MET A 112 17.76 2.46 11.99
CA MET A 112 18.22 3.10 10.74
C MET A 112 18.80 4.50 11.00
N GLY A 113 18.21 5.26 11.92
CA GLY A 113 18.71 6.56 12.35
C GLY A 113 20.08 6.48 13.01
N GLU A 114 20.32 5.45 13.83
CA GLU A 114 21.59 5.16 14.48
C GLU A 114 22.65 4.69 13.46
N ALA A 115 22.31 3.72 12.62
CA ALA A 115 23.17 3.20 11.56
C ALA A 115 23.63 4.32 10.61
N LYS A 116 22.73 5.22 10.24
CA LYS A 116 23.06 6.41 9.44
C LYS A 116 24.16 7.26 10.08
N VAL A 117 24.12 7.48 11.40
CA VAL A 117 25.13 8.29 12.11
C VAL A 117 26.49 7.58 12.09
N GLU A 118 26.50 6.26 12.22
CA GLU A 118 27.72 5.45 12.23
C GLU A 118 28.46 5.44 10.89
N LEU A 119 27.75 5.66 9.77
CA LEU A 119 28.32 5.63 8.42
C LEU A 119 29.52 6.58 8.25
N LEU A 120 29.48 7.78 8.86
CA LEU A 120 30.57 8.75 8.73
C LEU A 120 31.88 8.24 9.33
N SER A 121 31.79 7.51 10.44
CA SER A 121 32.93 6.92 11.14
C SER A 121 33.30 5.52 10.64
N THR A 122 32.49 4.94 9.77
CA THR A 122 32.72 3.60 9.21
C THR A 122 33.90 3.63 8.25
N SER A 123 34.86 2.73 8.44
CA SER A 123 36.02 2.56 7.56
C SER A 123 35.61 1.88 6.24
N LYS A 124 36.46 1.93 5.21
CA LYS A 124 36.19 1.21 3.95
C LYS A 124 36.13 -0.30 4.19
N GLU A 125 36.93 -0.82 5.11
CA GLU A 125 36.99 -2.23 5.50
C GLU A 125 35.70 -2.70 6.20
N ASP A 126 35.15 -1.85 7.09
CA ASP A 126 33.94 -2.16 7.86
C ASP A 126 32.64 -1.84 7.09
N LEU A 127 32.74 -1.15 5.94
CA LEU A 127 31.58 -0.70 5.15
C LEU A 127 30.71 -1.86 4.66
N LYS A 128 31.30 -3.04 4.42
CA LYS A 128 30.55 -4.25 4.07
C LYS A 128 29.62 -4.65 5.21
N ASP A 129 30.14 -4.72 6.44
CA ASP A 129 29.38 -5.18 7.60
C ASP A 129 28.29 -4.16 7.97
N TRP A 130 28.63 -2.87 7.88
CA TRP A 130 27.65 -1.78 8.02
C TRP A 130 26.53 -1.89 6.98
N SER A 131 26.87 -2.15 5.71
CA SER A 131 25.88 -2.32 4.64
C SER A 131 24.95 -3.48 4.96
N VAL A 132 25.49 -4.65 5.29
CA VAL A 132 24.69 -5.83 5.63
C VAL A 132 23.71 -5.53 6.76
N TRP A 133 24.14 -4.81 7.79
CA TRP A 133 23.26 -4.38 8.87
C TRP A 133 22.15 -3.44 8.39
N PHE A 134 22.49 -2.39 7.64
CA PHE A 134 21.47 -1.45 7.16
C PHE A 134 20.48 -2.12 6.18
N ASP A 135 20.98 -2.96 5.28
CA ASP A 135 20.17 -3.68 4.31
C ASP A 135 19.22 -4.69 5.01
N ASP A 136 19.66 -5.28 6.13
CA ASP A 136 18.79 -6.09 7.00
C ASP A 136 17.65 -5.24 7.60
N LEU A 137 17.94 -4.04 8.13
CA LEU A 137 16.91 -3.11 8.62
C LEU A 137 15.91 -2.74 7.51
N VAL A 138 16.39 -2.47 6.29
CA VAL A 138 15.55 -2.18 5.13
C VAL A 138 14.63 -3.36 4.81
N SER A 139 15.19 -4.57 4.82
CA SER A 139 14.44 -5.80 4.55
C SER A 139 13.40 -6.08 5.65
N GLN A 140 13.75 -5.91 6.92
CA GLN A 140 12.84 -6.05 8.06
C GLN A 140 11.67 -5.07 7.97
N PHE A 141 11.95 -3.84 7.52
CA PHE A 141 10.89 -2.87 7.33
C PHE A 141 9.99 -3.27 6.16
N LEU A 142 10.53 -3.71 5.01
CA LEU A 142 9.75 -4.27 3.90
C LEU A 142 8.84 -5.44 4.33
N ILE A 143 9.37 -6.36 5.13
CA ILE A 143 8.63 -7.49 5.71
C ILE A 143 7.45 -6.99 6.56
N THR A 144 7.60 -5.87 7.27
CA THR A 144 6.53 -5.28 8.08
C THR A 144 5.33 -4.86 7.23
N PHE A 145 5.54 -4.39 6.00
CA PHE A 145 4.43 -4.10 5.08
C PHE A 145 3.74 -5.36 4.59
N GLU A 146 4.52 -6.37 4.17
CA GLU A 146 3.99 -7.60 3.56
C GLU A 146 3.20 -8.45 4.56
N LYS A 147 3.65 -8.53 5.82
CA LYS A 147 2.98 -9.31 6.87
C LYS A 147 1.63 -8.73 7.28
N ASN A 148 1.49 -7.40 7.25
CA ASN A 148 0.36 -6.70 7.84
C ASN A 148 -0.75 -6.39 6.81
N ARG A 149 -1.18 -7.34 5.99
CA ARG A 149 -2.11 -7.08 4.87
C ARG A 149 -3.37 -6.29 5.28
N VAL A 150 -3.69 -5.25 4.50
CA VAL A 150 -4.89 -4.41 4.71
C VAL A 150 -6.02 -4.95 3.85
N SER A 151 -7.12 -5.37 4.49
CA SER A 151 -8.34 -5.69 3.73
C SER A 151 -9.16 -4.43 3.49
N THR A 152 -9.38 -4.12 2.22
CA THR A 152 -10.06 -2.90 1.75
C THR A 152 -11.49 -3.18 1.27
N GLY A 153 -11.85 -4.45 1.07
CA GLY A 153 -13.11 -4.83 0.42
C GLY A 153 -13.07 -4.74 -1.11
N ASN A 154 -11.95 -4.30 -1.69
CA ASN A 154 -11.70 -4.27 -3.12
C ASN A 154 -10.52 -5.18 -3.47
N ILE A 155 -10.82 -6.30 -4.15
CA ILE A 155 -9.83 -7.32 -4.47
C ILE A 155 -8.76 -6.86 -5.47
N ASP A 156 -9.10 -5.91 -6.35
CA ASP A 156 -8.16 -5.40 -7.35
C ASP A 156 -7.14 -4.47 -6.69
N ILE A 157 -7.57 -3.63 -5.74
CA ILE A 157 -6.68 -2.81 -4.90
C ILE A 157 -5.76 -3.70 -4.06
N GLU A 158 -6.29 -4.76 -3.45
CA GLU A 158 -5.50 -5.70 -2.65
C GLU A 158 -4.43 -6.43 -3.49
N LYS A 159 -4.79 -6.89 -4.70
CA LYS A 159 -3.83 -7.49 -5.64
C LYS A 159 -2.78 -6.49 -6.11
N ASN A 160 -3.19 -5.27 -6.49
CA ASN A 160 -2.27 -4.22 -6.92
C ASN A 160 -1.30 -3.82 -5.79
N THR A 161 -1.74 -3.92 -4.53
CA THR A 161 -0.88 -3.73 -3.37
C THR A 161 0.16 -4.85 -3.25
N GLU A 162 -0.25 -6.11 -3.44
CA GLU A 162 0.66 -7.25 -3.41
C GLU A 162 1.71 -7.17 -4.53
N VAL A 163 1.28 -6.75 -5.72
CA VAL A 163 2.15 -6.44 -6.85
C VAL A 163 3.17 -5.36 -6.47
N LEU A 164 2.74 -4.26 -5.85
CA LEU A 164 3.63 -3.20 -5.40
C LEU A 164 4.69 -3.74 -4.42
N TYR A 165 4.31 -4.62 -3.49
CA TYR A 165 5.28 -5.24 -2.58
C TYR A 165 6.32 -6.10 -3.31
N GLN A 166 5.93 -6.87 -4.33
CA GLN A 166 6.90 -7.65 -5.10
C GLN A 166 7.88 -6.72 -5.85
N LEU A 167 7.40 -5.60 -6.37
CA LEU A 167 8.25 -4.62 -7.06
C LEU A 167 9.21 -3.91 -6.09
N GLN A 168 8.79 -3.63 -4.86
CA GLN A 168 9.68 -3.08 -3.82
C GLN A 168 10.80 -4.05 -3.49
N TRP A 169 10.49 -5.34 -3.33
CA TRP A 169 11.49 -6.38 -3.15
C TRP A 169 12.43 -6.50 -4.36
N LEU A 170 11.90 -6.47 -5.57
CA LEU A 170 12.72 -6.48 -6.79
C LEU A 170 13.68 -5.29 -6.82
N SER A 171 13.21 -4.09 -6.47
CA SER A 171 14.05 -2.90 -6.37
C SER A 171 15.14 -3.04 -5.31
N PHE A 172 14.82 -3.59 -4.13
CA PHE A 172 15.80 -3.86 -3.08
C PHE A 172 16.91 -4.81 -3.57
N TRP A 173 16.54 -5.94 -4.16
CA TRP A 173 17.53 -6.89 -4.68
C TRP A 173 18.32 -6.33 -5.88
N ALA A 174 17.75 -5.44 -6.68
CA ALA A 174 18.49 -4.74 -7.73
C ALA A 174 19.57 -3.80 -7.16
N GLN A 175 19.32 -3.15 -6.01
CA GLN A 175 20.32 -2.34 -5.30
C GLN A 175 21.44 -3.21 -4.72
N GLU A 176 21.10 -4.37 -4.17
CA GLU A 176 22.08 -5.32 -3.65
C GLU A 176 22.98 -5.90 -4.75
N GLU A 177 22.41 -6.19 -5.92
CA GLU A 177 23.21 -6.62 -7.07
C GLU A 177 24.20 -5.53 -7.48
N ASN A 178 23.72 -4.29 -7.59
CA ASN A 178 24.54 -3.15 -7.92
C ASN A 178 25.67 -2.94 -6.89
N TRP A 179 25.36 -3.09 -5.61
CA TRP A 179 26.33 -2.99 -4.53
C TRP A 179 27.43 -4.05 -4.62
N PHE A 180 27.06 -5.32 -4.85
CA PHE A 180 28.04 -6.40 -4.98
C PHE A 180 28.92 -6.27 -6.22
N ILE A 181 28.41 -5.69 -7.31
CA ILE A 181 29.22 -5.38 -8.49
C ILE A 181 30.26 -4.30 -8.15
N HIS A 182 29.89 -3.24 -7.44
CA HIS A 182 30.83 -2.20 -7.00
C HIS A 182 31.89 -2.77 -6.05
N GLN A 183 31.49 -3.59 -5.09
CA GLN A 183 32.41 -4.28 -4.17
C GLN A 183 33.37 -5.22 -4.90
N TYR A 184 32.87 -6.00 -5.87
CA TYR A 184 33.70 -6.85 -6.70
C TYR A 184 34.73 -6.04 -7.50
N LYS A 185 34.30 -4.93 -8.12
CA LYS A 185 35.20 -4.05 -8.88
C LYS A 185 36.36 -3.51 -8.02
N GLU A 186 36.06 -3.11 -6.79
CA GLU A 186 37.05 -2.47 -5.91
C GLU A 186 37.99 -3.48 -5.22
N THR A 187 37.51 -4.68 -4.93
CA THR A 187 38.26 -5.67 -4.12
C THR A 187 38.74 -6.89 -4.90
N ASN A 188 38.16 -7.14 -6.08
CA ASN A 188 38.29 -8.38 -6.85
C ASN A 188 38.05 -9.66 -6.00
N ASN A 189 37.24 -9.56 -4.95
CA ASN A 189 36.95 -10.66 -4.04
C ASN A 189 35.85 -11.58 -4.62
N ASN A 190 36.19 -12.85 -4.80
CA ASN A 190 35.28 -13.88 -5.34
C ASN A 190 34.06 -14.19 -4.45
N GLU A 191 34.07 -13.82 -3.17
CA GLU A 191 32.88 -13.90 -2.31
C GLU A 191 31.69 -13.15 -2.92
N PHE A 192 31.93 -11.98 -3.51
CA PHE A 192 30.88 -11.16 -4.11
C PHE A 192 30.26 -11.82 -5.36
N LYS A 193 30.97 -12.71 -6.07
CA LYS A 193 30.39 -13.51 -7.17
C LYS A 193 29.33 -14.50 -6.67
N GLN A 194 29.56 -15.10 -5.51
CA GLN A 194 28.60 -16.04 -4.91
C GLN A 194 27.35 -15.30 -4.42
N LEU A 195 27.54 -14.14 -3.79
CA LEU A 195 26.45 -13.26 -3.37
C LEU A 195 25.64 -12.73 -4.57
N LEU A 196 26.31 -12.39 -5.67
CA LEU A 196 25.67 -11.96 -6.91
C LEU A 196 24.66 -13.00 -7.39
N SER A 197 25.08 -14.28 -7.48
CA SER A 197 24.23 -15.39 -7.90
C SER A 197 22.97 -15.53 -7.03
N THR A 198 23.11 -15.33 -5.72
CA THR A 198 21.97 -15.37 -4.79
C THR A 198 20.98 -14.24 -5.07
N VAL A 199 21.47 -13.01 -5.24
CA VAL A 199 20.62 -11.84 -5.48
C VAL A 199 19.88 -11.94 -6.80
N ILE A 200 20.54 -12.45 -7.83
CA ILE A 200 19.93 -12.77 -9.12
C ILE A 200 18.72 -13.70 -8.96
N GLU A 201 18.88 -14.79 -8.22
CA GLU A 201 17.81 -15.76 -7.99
C GLU A 201 16.64 -15.12 -7.23
N ARG A 202 16.94 -14.23 -6.29
CA ARG A 202 15.92 -13.44 -5.59
C ARG A 202 15.16 -12.53 -6.54
N GLN A 203 15.85 -11.79 -7.42
CA GLN A 203 15.16 -10.95 -8.41
C GLN A 203 14.24 -11.78 -9.30
N GLN A 204 14.68 -12.94 -9.80
CA GLN A 204 13.84 -13.82 -10.61
C GLN A 204 12.60 -14.29 -9.83
N LEU A 205 12.76 -14.69 -8.57
CA LEU A 205 11.64 -15.07 -7.70
C LEU A 205 10.57 -13.97 -7.61
N PHE A 206 10.97 -12.70 -7.45
CA PHE A 206 10.03 -11.59 -7.35
C PHE A 206 9.37 -11.22 -8.69
N ILE A 207 10.10 -11.39 -9.80
CA ILE A 207 9.53 -11.29 -11.15
C ILE A 207 8.47 -12.38 -11.37
N ASP A 208 8.78 -13.63 -11.01
CA ASP A 208 7.85 -14.76 -11.17
C ASP A 208 6.59 -14.57 -10.30
N ARG A 209 6.76 -14.10 -9.07
CA ARG A 209 5.63 -13.77 -8.18
C ARG A 209 4.78 -12.64 -8.75
N PHE A 210 5.40 -11.58 -9.25
CA PHE A 210 4.69 -10.49 -9.93
C PHE A 210 3.82 -11.02 -11.07
N ILE A 211 4.37 -11.87 -11.94
CA ILE A 211 3.65 -12.47 -13.07
C ILE A 211 2.50 -13.37 -12.56
N ALA A 212 2.76 -14.15 -11.50
CA ALA A 212 1.81 -15.09 -10.93
C ALA A 212 0.61 -14.44 -10.22
N ILE A 213 0.76 -13.24 -9.66
CA ILE A 213 -0.31 -12.51 -8.93
C ILE A 213 -1.48 -12.09 -9.85
N SER A 214 -1.46 -12.48 -11.14
CA SER A 214 -2.48 -12.11 -12.13
C SER A 214 -2.58 -10.58 -12.22
N ALA A 215 -1.43 -9.93 -12.39
CA ALA A 215 -1.33 -8.50 -12.63
C ALA A 215 -2.26 -8.10 -13.79
N SER A 216 -2.85 -6.91 -13.71
CA SER A 216 -3.72 -6.41 -14.77
C SER A 216 -2.98 -6.40 -16.12
N PRO A 217 -3.69 -6.55 -17.28
CA PRO A 217 -3.05 -6.52 -18.59
C PRO A 217 -2.16 -5.29 -18.81
N LYS A 218 -2.54 -4.14 -18.24
CA LYS A 218 -1.75 -2.91 -18.27
C LYS A 218 -0.43 -3.04 -17.51
N GLN A 219 -0.44 -3.65 -16.33
CA GLN A 219 0.78 -3.88 -15.54
C GLN A 219 1.70 -4.93 -16.19
N ILE A 220 1.14 -5.96 -16.82
CA ILE A 220 1.92 -6.93 -17.59
C ILE A 220 2.57 -6.26 -18.81
N ASP A 221 1.83 -5.46 -19.56
CA ASP A 221 2.36 -4.72 -20.72
C ASP A 221 3.46 -3.74 -20.30
N LEU A 222 3.27 -3.01 -19.20
CA LEU A 222 4.30 -2.15 -18.61
C LEU A 222 5.56 -2.95 -18.29
N LEU A 223 5.40 -4.08 -17.60
CA LEU A 223 6.52 -4.93 -17.20
C LEU A 223 7.27 -5.49 -18.42
N LEU A 224 6.53 -6.00 -19.42
CA LEU A 224 7.11 -6.53 -20.66
C LEU A 224 7.90 -5.46 -21.42
N LYS A 225 7.37 -4.23 -21.51
CA LYS A 225 8.09 -3.11 -22.13
C LYS A 225 9.36 -2.75 -21.38
N THR A 226 9.29 -2.74 -20.06
CA THR A 226 10.46 -2.45 -19.20
C THR A 226 11.54 -3.51 -19.39
N PHE A 227 11.21 -4.80 -19.29
CA PHE A 227 12.19 -5.89 -19.44
C PHE A 227 12.68 -6.10 -20.88
N ALA A 228 11.94 -5.64 -21.88
CA ALA A 228 12.40 -5.63 -23.27
C ALA A 228 13.44 -4.55 -23.57
N ASN A 229 13.72 -3.65 -22.62
CA ASN A 229 14.71 -2.59 -22.81
C ASN A 229 16.14 -3.18 -22.94
N PRO A 230 16.97 -2.68 -23.89
CA PRO A 230 18.35 -3.14 -24.07
C PRO A 230 19.22 -3.13 -22.80
N ALA A 231 18.96 -2.20 -21.87
CA ALA A 231 19.67 -2.12 -20.59
C ALA A 231 19.63 -3.45 -19.80
N PHE A 232 18.52 -4.21 -19.89
CA PHE A 232 18.45 -5.54 -19.28
C PHE A 232 19.41 -6.51 -19.95
N ALA A 233 19.37 -6.62 -21.27
CA ALA A 233 20.26 -7.50 -22.03
C ALA A 233 21.75 -7.18 -21.78
N ASP A 234 22.10 -5.90 -21.76
CA ASP A 234 23.48 -5.47 -21.54
C ASP A 234 23.92 -5.65 -20.07
N SER A 235 23.01 -5.47 -19.10
CA SER A 235 23.28 -5.85 -17.70
C SER A 235 23.54 -7.35 -17.53
N TYR A 236 22.83 -8.21 -18.27
CA TYR A 236 23.03 -9.66 -18.21
C TYR A 236 24.39 -10.06 -18.79
N LYS A 237 24.88 -9.38 -19.84
CA LYS A 237 26.23 -9.63 -20.36
C LYS A 237 27.30 -9.30 -19.33
N LEU A 238 27.19 -8.15 -18.66
CA LEU A 238 28.13 -7.79 -17.59
C LEU A 238 28.09 -8.81 -16.46
N ARG A 239 26.89 -9.21 -16.04
CA ARG A 239 26.70 -10.24 -15.01
C ARG A 239 27.41 -11.54 -15.39
N GLU A 240 27.21 -12.00 -16.62
CA GLU A 240 27.82 -13.25 -17.11
C GLU A 240 29.35 -13.11 -17.23
N GLY A 241 29.86 -11.98 -17.69
CA GLY A 241 31.30 -11.72 -17.76
C GLY A 241 31.96 -11.66 -16.37
N ILE A 242 31.29 -11.07 -15.37
CA ILE A 242 31.76 -11.11 -13.97
C ILE A 242 31.77 -12.56 -13.45
N LEU A 243 30.72 -13.34 -13.69
CA LEU A 243 30.61 -14.72 -13.20
C LEU A 243 31.57 -15.69 -13.90
N THR A 244 31.96 -15.42 -15.15
CA THR A 244 32.80 -16.29 -15.98
C THR A 244 34.26 -15.84 -16.07
N GLU A 245 34.61 -14.66 -15.54
CA GLU A 245 35.96 -14.05 -15.59
C GLU A 245 36.47 -13.69 -17.00
N ILE A 246 35.55 -13.52 -17.95
CA ILE A 246 35.86 -13.18 -19.35
C ILE A 246 35.31 -11.78 -19.62
N MET A 247 36.03 -10.72 -19.22
CA MET A 247 35.65 -9.35 -19.57
C MET A 247 36.83 -8.38 -19.54
N GLU A 248 36.85 -7.45 -20.50
CA GLU A 248 37.76 -6.30 -20.49
C GLU A 248 37.24 -5.18 -19.57
N GLU A 249 38.14 -4.38 -18.99
CA GLU A 249 37.79 -3.30 -18.06
C GLU A 249 36.88 -2.22 -18.70
N SER A 250 36.99 -2.02 -20.01
CA SER A 250 36.13 -1.13 -20.81
C SER A 250 34.67 -1.63 -20.86
N GLU A 251 34.47 -2.95 -20.87
CA GLU A 251 33.15 -3.58 -20.89
C GLU A 251 32.47 -3.48 -19.51
N ILE A 252 33.24 -3.40 -18.41
CA ILE A 252 32.72 -3.22 -17.05
C ILE A 252 32.05 -1.86 -16.88
N ALA A 253 32.66 -0.79 -17.42
CA ALA A 253 32.10 0.56 -17.32
C ALA A 253 30.78 0.70 -18.11
N THR A 254 30.72 0.19 -19.34
CA THR A 254 29.49 0.18 -20.15
C THR A 254 28.42 -0.71 -19.51
N GLY A 255 28.80 -1.86 -18.97
CA GLY A 255 27.91 -2.73 -18.21
C GLY A 255 27.32 -2.06 -16.98
N LEU A 256 28.14 -1.35 -16.19
CA LEU A 256 27.70 -0.63 -14.99
C LEU A 256 26.66 0.45 -15.32
N GLN A 257 26.85 1.17 -16.43
CA GLN A 257 25.83 2.11 -16.91
C GLN A 257 24.52 1.39 -17.24
N ALA A 258 24.57 0.27 -17.96
CA ALA A 258 23.37 -0.52 -18.26
C ALA A 258 22.66 -1.04 -16.99
N PHE A 259 23.41 -1.39 -15.94
CA PHE A 259 22.83 -1.74 -14.64
C PHE A 259 22.12 -0.58 -13.95
N ASN A 260 22.71 0.61 -13.98
CA ASN A 260 22.09 1.81 -13.45
C ASN A 260 20.81 2.15 -14.22
N ASP A 261 20.85 2.08 -15.55
CA ASP A 261 19.69 2.30 -16.41
C ASP A 261 18.58 1.26 -16.13
N ARG A 262 18.95 -0.02 -15.98
CA ARG A 262 18.03 -1.10 -15.60
C ARG A 262 17.39 -0.84 -14.24
N PHE A 263 18.17 -0.40 -13.27
CA PHE A 263 17.67 -0.05 -11.95
C PHE A 263 16.66 1.11 -12.06
N THR A 264 16.99 2.20 -12.77
CA THR A 264 16.06 3.31 -13.02
C THR A 264 14.75 2.85 -13.69
N LEU A 265 14.83 1.92 -14.64
CA LEU A 265 13.64 1.33 -15.28
C LEU A 265 12.75 0.57 -14.28
N ILE A 266 13.33 -0.21 -13.36
CA ILE A 266 12.58 -0.87 -12.29
C ILE A 266 11.90 0.16 -11.38
N GLN A 267 12.61 1.24 -11.04
CA GLN A 267 12.07 2.32 -10.22
C GLN A 267 10.87 3.01 -10.88
N GLN A 268 10.93 3.24 -12.20
CA GLN A 268 9.82 3.81 -12.96
C GLN A 268 8.57 2.92 -12.88
N VAL A 269 8.73 1.59 -13.02
CA VAL A 269 7.61 0.65 -12.88
C VAL A 269 7.01 0.70 -11.47
N VAL A 270 7.84 0.70 -10.43
CA VAL A 270 7.39 0.85 -9.03
C VAL A 270 6.57 2.14 -8.87
N GLN A 271 7.05 3.25 -9.42
CA GLN A 271 6.39 4.54 -9.32
C GLN A 271 5.06 4.58 -10.09
N GLU A 272 5.01 4.06 -11.31
CA GLU A 272 3.79 4.02 -12.11
C GLU A 272 2.70 3.17 -11.45
N VAL A 273 3.07 2.00 -10.91
CA VAL A 273 2.15 1.14 -10.17
C VAL A 273 1.67 1.81 -8.89
N SER A 274 2.56 2.48 -8.15
CA SER A 274 2.20 3.22 -6.94
C SER A 274 1.23 4.37 -7.23
N ILE A 275 1.45 5.15 -8.28
CA ILE A 275 0.56 6.25 -8.68
C ILE A 275 -0.81 5.70 -9.09
N SER A 276 -0.84 4.66 -9.93
CA SER A 276 -2.10 4.02 -10.35
C SER A 276 -2.89 3.51 -9.15
N LEU A 277 -2.22 2.88 -8.17
CA LEU A 277 -2.86 2.35 -6.97
C LEU A 277 -3.43 3.47 -6.08
N VAL A 278 -2.72 4.58 -5.91
CA VAL A 278 -3.21 5.75 -5.17
C VAL A 278 -4.45 6.34 -5.86
N ASP A 279 -4.48 6.40 -7.18
CA ASP A 279 -5.64 6.89 -7.94
C ASP A 279 -6.84 5.93 -7.85
N ASP A 280 -6.60 4.61 -7.89
CA ASP A 280 -7.63 3.58 -7.69
C ASP A 280 -8.25 3.69 -6.28
N ILE A 281 -7.41 3.91 -5.25
CA ILE A 281 -7.85 4.12 -3.87
C ILE A 281 -8.71 5.38 -3.74
N LYS A 282 -8.29 6.50 -4.34
CA LYS A 282 -9.05 7.77 -4.30
C LYS A 282 -10.40 7.63 -5.00
N THR A 283 -10.41 6.99 -6.16
CA THR A 283 -11.64 6.75 -6.95
C THR A 283 -12.60 5.88 -6.15
N THR A 284 -12.15 4.71 -5.68
CA THR A 284 -12.96 3.79 -4.87
C THR A 284 -13.47 4.45 -3.58
N THR A 285 -12.63 5.24 -2.91
CA THR A 285 -13.05 6.00 -1.70
C THR A 285 -14.18 6.98 -2.02
N THR A 286 -14.12 7.64 -3.18
CA THR A 286 -15.16 8.59 -3.62
C THR A 286 -16.46 7.89 -3.97
N GLU A 287 -16.38 6.73 -4.63
CA GLU A 287 -17.53 5.88 -4.95
C GLU A 287 -18.23 5.41 -3.67
N ILE A 288 -17.47 4.91 -2.69
CA ILE A 288 -18.02 4.45 -1.40
C ILE A 288 -18.70 5.61 -0.66
N LYS A 289 -18.08 6.79 -0.58
CA LYS A 289 -18.69 7.98 0.05
C LYS A 289 -19.97 8.43 -0.67
N THR A 290 -19.99 8.32 -1.99
CA THR A 290 -21.19 8.60 -2.79
C THR A 290 -22.30 7.60 -2.45
N LEU A 291 -21.97 6.30 -2.37
CA LEU A 291 -22.91 5.26 -2.00
C LEU A 291 -23.47 5.46 -0.58
N MET A 292 -22.64 5.84 0.40
CA MET A 292 -23.09 6.21 1.75
C MET A 292 -24.11 7.37 1.70
N SER A 293 -23.86 8.37 0.87
CA SER A 293 -24.75 9.53 0.70
C SER A 293 -26.09 9.12 0.07
N VAL A 294 -26.07 8.18 -0.89
CA VAL A 294 -27.28 7.60 -1.50
C VAL A 294 -28.10 6.83 -0.46
N TYR A 295 -27.47 6.01 0.39
CA TYR A 295 -28.17 5.31 1.48
C TYR A 295 -28.85 6.30 2.44
N LEU A 296 -28.14 7.34 2.87
CA LEU A 296 -28.69 8.37 3.74
C LEU A 296 -29.88 9.09 3.09
N ALA A 297 -29.75 9.50 1.83
CA ALA A 297 -30.82 10.14 1.08
C ALA A 297 -32.05 9.23 0.93
N ALA A 298 -31.84 7.94 0.65
CA ALA A 298 -32.90 6.95 0.53
C ALA A 298 -33.66 6.75 1.84
N ILE A 299 -32.98 6.67 2.99
CA ILE A 299 -33.62 6.58 4.31
C ILE A 299 -34.46 7.83 4.57
N LEU A 300 -33.90 9.03 4.37
CA LEU A 300 -34.60 10.29 4.59
C LEU A 300 -35.86 10.40 3.71
N LEU A 301 -35.74 10.06 2.43
CA LEU A 301 -36.88 10.03 1.52
C LEU A 301 -37.94 9.02 1.96
N SER A 302 -37.53 7.81 2.36
CA SER A 302 -38.45 6.78 2.87
C SER A 302 -39.19 7.26 4.13
N MET A 303 -38.51 7.99 5.01
CA MET A 303 -39.07 8.54 6.24
C MET A 303 -40.14 9.60 5.92
N ILE A 304 -39.86 10.50 4.97
CA ILE A 304 -40.83 11.51 4.51
C ILE A 304 -42.07 10.84 3.92
N ILE A 305 -41.88 9.87 3.02
CA ILE A 305 -42.98 9.15 2.36
C ILE A 305 -43.83 8.39 3.39
N MET A 306 -43.19 7.67 4.32
CA MET A 306 -43.88 6.90 5.35
C MET A 306 -44.64 7.80 6.34
N CYS A 307 -44.08 8.95 6.72
CA CYS A 307 -44.79 9.96 7.51
C CYS A 307 -46.00 10.53 6.75
N TYR A 308 -45.85 10.84 5.45
CA TYR A 308 -46.96 11.30 4.61
C TYR A 308 -48.08 10.25 4.50
N LEU A 309 -47.74 9.00 4.19
CA LEU A 309 -48.70 7.90 4.09
C LEU A 309 -49.36 7.62 5.45
N GLY A 310 -48.59 7.59 6.53
CA GLY A 310 -49.07 7.36 7.89
C GLY A 310 -50.05 8.45 8.35
N THR A 311 -49.75 9.72 8.09
CA THR A 311 -50.66 10.84 8.42
C THR A 311 -51.93 10.80 7.60
N ASN A 312 -51.85 10.49 6.30
CA ASN A 312 -53.02 10.36 5.42
C ASN A 312 -53.93 9.20 5.88
N LEU A 313 -53.34 8.03 6.14
CA LEU A 313 -54.08 6.85 6.63
C LEU A 313 -54.73 7.11 7.99
N SER A 314 -54.02 7.78 8.91
CA SER A 314 -54.55 8.16 10.23
C SER A 314 -55.73 9.13 10.12
N ARG A 315 -55.61 10.18 9.29
CA ARG A 315 -56.72 11.11 9.01
C ARG A 315 -57.94 10.38 8.45
N ARG A 316 -57.73 9.49 7.48
CA ARG A 316 -58.81 8.71 6.84
C ARG A 316 -59.53 7.83 7.87
N ILE A 317 -58.80 7.07 8.67
CA ILE A 317 -59.37 6.16 9.68
C ILE A 317 -60.11 6.93 10.78
N LEU A 318 -59.54 8.04 11.28
CA LEU A 318 -60.21 8.90 12.28
C LEU A 318 -61.50 9.52 11.74
N PHE A 319 -61.51 9.95 10.47
CA PHE A 319 -62.70 10.47 9.82
C PHE A 319 -63.81 9.41 9.72
N TYR A 320 -63.50 8.19 9.28
CA TYR A 320 -64.49 7.11 9.23
C TYR A 320 -65.02 6.72 10.61
N LEU A 321 -64.15 6.61 11.62
CA LEU A 321 -64.56 6.30 13.00
C LEU A 321 -65.51 7.36 13.58
N SER A 322 -65.19 8.64 13.41
CA SER A 322 -66.04 9.75 13.89
C SER A 322 -67.41 9.80 13.19
N ARG A 323 -67.46 9.40 11.91
CA ARG A 323 -68.70 9.34 11.14
C ARG A 323 -69.58 8.15 11.58
N VAL A 324 -68.98 7.00 11.90
CA VAL A 324 -69.71 5.84 12.43
C VAL A 324 -70.20 6.09 13.85
N SER A 325 -69.38 6.67 14.73
CA SER A 325 -69.81 6.98 16.11
C SER A 325 -70.98 7.94 16.16
N LYS A 326 -71.02 8.96 15.28
CA LYS A 326 -72.16 9.87 15.15
C LYS A 326 -73.43 9.20 14.64
N ARG A 327 -73.34 8.16 13.81
CA ARG A 327 -74.50 7.41 13.32
C ARG A 327 -75.07 6.41 14.34
N CYS A 328 -74.29 5.99 15.33
CA CYS A 328 -74.78 5.11 16.40
C CYS A 328 -75.40 5.88 17.60
N GLN A 329 -75.30 7.21 17.62
CA GLN A 329 -75.90 8.07 18.65
C GLN A 329 -77.23 8.71 18.22
N ASN A 330 -77.61 8.56 16.95
CA ASN A 330 -78.93 8.91 16.40
C ASN A 330 -79.72 7.63 16.13
#